data_AF-A0A6A3WBE2-F1
#
_entry.id   AF-A0A6A3WBE2-F1
#
_cell.length_a   1.000
_cell.length_b   1.000
_cell.length_c   1.000
_cell.angle_alpha   90.00
_cell.angle_beta   90.00
_cell.angle_gamma   90.00
#
_symmetry.space_group_name_H-M   'P 1'
#
loop_
_entity.id
_entity.type
_entity.pdbx_description
1 polymer ?
#
loop_
_entity_poly.entity_id
_entity_poly.type
_entity_poly.pdbx_seq_one_letter_code
_entity_poly.pdbx_strand_id
1 'polypeptide(L)' 'MPTSSGAECKAVCTEAGMFALRERRIHVTQEDFEMAVSKVMKKDSEQNMSINMLWK' A
#
# COMPACT_ATOMS: atom_id res chain seq x y z
N MET A 1 2.29 -16.35 0.72
CA MET A 1 1.53 -15.09 0.48
C MET A 1 1.42 -14.40 1.82
N PRO A 2 1.88 -13.14 1.98
CA PRO A 2 1.55 -12.40 3.20
C PRO A 2 0.03 -12.38 3.32
N THR A 3 -0.48 -12.68 4.52
CA THR A 3 -1.91 -12.66 4.78
C THR A 3 -2.36 -11.22 4.80
N SER A 4 -2.90 -10.74 3.69
CA SER A 4 -3.37 -9.35 3.64
C SER A 4 -4.75 -9.18 4.24
N SER A 5 -4.90 -8.17 5.09
CA SER A 5 -6.18 -7.84 5.73
C SER A 5 -7.04 -6.93 4.86
N GLY A 6 -8.33 -6.80 5.21
CA GLY A 6 -9.22 -5.83 4.57
C GLY A 6 -8.75 -4.37 4.73
N ALA A 7 -7.97 -4.07 5.78
CA ALA A 7 -7.40 -2.74 6.00
C ALA A 7 -6.35 -2.40 4.93
N GLU A 8 -5.51 -3.36 4.56
CA GLU A 8 -4.50 -3.19 3.51
C GLU A 8 -5.15 -3.06 2.14
N CYS A 9 -6.22 -3.82 1.88
CA CYS A 9 -6.98 -3.70 0.63
C CYS A 9 -7.56 -2.28 0.47
N LYS A 10 -8.11 -1.71 1.56
CA LYS A 10 -8.54 -0.30 1.58
C LYS A 10 -7.39 0.67 1.35
N ALA A 11 -6.24 0.43 1.98
CA ALA A 11 -5.05 1.27 1.81
C ALA A 11 -4.55 1.25 0.36
N VAL A 12 -4.52 0.08 -0.29
CA VAL A 12 -4.14 -0.07 -1.70
C VAL A 12 -5.08 0.72 -2.60
N CYS A 13 -6.40 0.60 -2.44
CA CYS A 13 -7.36 1.37 -3.25
C CYS A 13 -7.21 2.89 -3.06
N THR A 14 -6.91 3.32 -1.83
CA THR A 14 -6.69 4.74 -1.51
C THR A 14 -5.41 5.26 -2.20
N GLU A 15 -4.33 4.50 -2.12
CA GLU A 15 -3.05 4.86 -2.73
C GLU A 15 -3.12 4.84 -4.26
N ALA A 16 -3.78 3.85 -4.87
CA ALA A 16 -4.00 3.78 -6.31
C ALA A 16 -4.76 5.00 -6.84
N GLY A 17 -5.85 5.40 -6.17
CA GLY A 17 -6.57 6.63 -6.48
C GLY A 17 -5.70 7.88 -6.35
N MET A 18 -4.82 7.92 -5.34
CA MET A 18 -3.90 9.04 -5.13
C MET A 18 -2.80 9.13 -6.19
N PHE A 19 -2.33 8.00 -6.75
CA PHE A 19 -1.42 8.00 -7.90
C PHE A 19 -2.11 8.59 -9.14
N ALA A 20 -3.32 8.13 -9.46
CA ALA A 20 -4.09 8.68 -10.57
C ALA A 20 -4.37 10.19 -10.40
N LEU A 21 -4.76 10.62 -9.20
CA LEU A 21 -5.06 12.02 -8.91
C LEU A 21 -3.83 12.93 -9.07
N ARG A 22 -2.64 12.47 -8.67
CA ARG A 22 -1.39 13.23 -8.81
C ARG A 22 -1.04 13.51 -10.27
N GLU A 23 -1.42 12.61 -11.17
CA GLU A 23 -1.27 12.78 -12.62
C GLU A 23 -2.48 13.46 -13.28
N ARG A 24 -3.43 13.97 -12.48
CA ARG A 24 -4.68 14.61 -12.94
C ARG A 24 -5.56 13.67 -13.77
N ARG A 25 -5.46 12.36 -13.54
CA ARG A 25 -6.34 11.35 -14.14
C ARG A 25 -7.59 11.16 -13.27
N ILE A 26 -8.73 10.95 -13.92
CA ILE A 26 -10.02 10.65 -13.26
C ILE A 26 -10.36 9.15 -13.28
N HIS A 27 -9.55 8.35 -13.96
CA HIS A 27 -9.66 6.90 -13.99
C HIS A 27 -8.35 6.29 -13.50
N VAL A 28 -8.48 5.25 -12.69
CA VAL A 28 -7.36 4.46 -12.17
C VAL A 28 -6.96 3.42 -13.22
N THR A 29 -5.66 3.21 -13.40
CA THR A 29 -5.11 2.19 -14.31
C THR A 29 -4.55 1.01 -13.51
N GLN A 30 -4.22 -0.08 -14.21
CA GLN A 30 -3.58 -1.23 -13.58
C GLN A 30 -2.22 -0.86 -12.93
N GLU A 31 -1.44 -0.01 -13.59
CA GLU A 31 -0.13 0.44 -13.09
C GLU A 31 -0.24 1.14 -11.72
N ASP A 32 -1.31 1.92 -11.49
CA ASP A 32 -1.55 2.56 -10.19
C ASP A 32 -1.73 1.53 -9.07
N PHE A 33 -2.42 0.42 -9.35
CA PHE A 33 -2.61 -0.67 -8.40
C PHE A 33 -1.31 -1.41 -8.12
N GLU A 34 -0.51 -1.70 -9.14
CA GLU A 34 0.79 -2.36 -8.98
C GLU A 34 1.76 -1.53 -8.13
N MET A 35 1.77 -0.20 -8.35
CA MET A 35 2.52 0.75 -7.52
C MET A 35 1.98 0.82 -6.10
N ALA A 36 0.65 0.88 -5.93
CA ALA A 36 0.00 0.96 -4.62
C ALA A 36 0.25 -0.29 -3.77
N VAL A 37 0.11 -1.50 -4.35
CA VAL A 37 0.40 -2.76 -3.66
C VAL A 37 1.86 -2.79 -3.21
N SER A 38 2.79 -2.44 -4.11
CA SER A 38 4.22 -2.39 -3.79
C SER A 38 4.53 -1.42 -2.65
N LYS A 39 3.82 -0.28 -2.58
CA LYS A 39 3.98 0.72 -1.52
C LYS A 39 3.40 0.25 -0.18
N VAL A 40 2.18 -0.27 -0.17
CA VAL A 40 1.47 -0.66 1.07
C VAL A 40 2.13 -1.87 1.72
N MET A 41 2.46 -2.90 0.93
CA MET A 41 3.04 -4.15 1.45
C MET A 41 4.46 -3.96 2.01
N LYS A 42 5.25 -3.02 1.47
CA LYS A 42 6.56 -2.66 2.01
C LYS A 42 6.43 -1.99 3.38
N LYS A 43 5.45 -1.10 3.55
CA LYS A 43 5.21 -0.40 4.81
C LYS A 43 4.90 -1.37 5.96
N ASP A 44 4.08 -2.39 5.73
CA ASP A 44 3.76 -3.39 6.76
C ASP A 44 5.00 -4.17 7.21
N SER A 45 5.88 -4.50 6.26
CA SER A 45 7.12 -5.22 6.56
C SER A 45 8.06 -4.37 7.44
N GLU A 46 8.20 -3.08 7.16
CA GLU A 46 9.04 -2.15 7.94
C GLU A 46 8.45 -1.85 9.33
N GLN A 47 7.12 -1.71 9.44
CA GLN A 47 6.48 -1.47 10.74
C GLN A 47 6.58 -2.68 11.67
N ASN A 48 6.43 -3.90 11.14
CA ASN A 48 6.63 -5.13 11.91
C ASN A 48 8.07 -5.25 12.44
N MET A 49 9.07 -4.84 11.66
CA MET A 49 10.47 -4.81 12.09
C MET A 49 10.73 -3.79 13.21
N SER A 50 10.13 -2.60 13.10
CA SER A 50 10.31 -1.52 14.07
C SER A 50 9.74 -1.89 15.45
N ILE A 51 8.58 -2.54 15.48
CA ILE A 51 7.99 -3.07 16.73
C ILE A 51 8.87 -4.18 17.31
N ASN A 52 9.33 -5.12 16.49
CA ASN A 52 10.17 -6.23 16.98
C ASN A 52 11.51 -5.78 17.56
N MET A 53 12.07 -4.65 17.14
CA MET A 53 13.29 -4.09 17.74
C MET A 53 13.04 -3.35 19.07
N LEU A 54 11.81 -2.90 19.35
CA LEU A 54 11.50 -2.17 20.58
C LEU A 54 11.38 -3.10 21.79
N TRP A 55 11.01 -4.36 21.56
CA TRP A 55 10.79 -5.38 22.60
C TRP A 55 11.94 -6.38 22.72
N LYS A 56 13.06 -6.14 22.04
CA LYS A 56 14.31 -6.89 22.12
C LYS A 56 15.35 -6.06 22.88
#